data_AF-A0A950H3X4-F1
#
_entry.id   AF-A0A950H3X4-F1
#
_cell.length_a   1.000
_cell.length_b   1.000
_cell.length_c   1.000
_cell.angle_alpha   90.00
_cell.angle_beta   90.00
_cell.angle_gamma   90.00
#
_symmetry.space_group_name_H-M   'P 1'
#
loop_
_entity.id
_entity.type
_entity.pdbx_description
1 polymer ?
#
loop_
_entity_poly.entity_id
_entity_poly.type
_entity_poly.pdbx_seq_one_letter_code
_entity_poly.pdbx_strand_id
1 'polypeptide(L)'
;MIPGFDGSPRGRWLGAGPSAEATALAPALKPIAGGLIQCFYGDWDTGSSCPEMGRLGAETIEKNGSHHFDGNYALIAREILDGFKRRAQEN
;
A
#
# COMPACT_ATOMS: atom_id res chain seq x y z
N MET A 1 12.88 -27.54 -4.01
CA MET A 1 11.75 -26.74 -4.52
C MET A 1 10.63 -26.80 -3.51
N ILE A 2 10.44 -25.72 -2.75
CA ILE A 2 9.28 -25.59 -1.86
C ILE A 2 8.21 -24.82 -2.65
N PRO A 3 7.05 -25.42 -2.96
CA PRO A 3 5.96 -24.70 -3.61
C PRO A 3 5.31 -23.79 -2.57
N GLY A 4 5.26 -22.48 -2.83
CA GLY A 4 4.58 -21.54 -1.92
C GLY A 4 5.02 -20.08 -1.96
N PHE A 5 6.06 -19.73 -2.72
CA PHE A 5 6.49 -18.34 -2.90
C PHE A 5 5.63 -17.63 -3.97
N ASP A 6 4.34 -17.46 -3.68
CA ASP A 6 3.54 -16.37 -4.24
C ASP A 6 3.97 -15.11 -3.50
N GLY A 7 4.75 -14.25 -4.15
CA GLY A 7 5.32 -13.02 -3.61
C GLY A 7 4.30 -11.94 -3.21
N SER A 8 3.06 -12.31 -2.90
CA SER A 8 2.05 -11.41 -2.36
C SER A 8 2.19 -11.29 -0.84
N PRO A 9 2.43 -10.08 -0.31
CA PRO A 9 2.51 -9.81 1.13
C PRO A 9 1.10 -9.93 1.75
N ARG A 10 0.79 -11.13 2.22
CA ARG A 10 -0.48 -11.44 2.90
C ARG A 10 -0.38 -11.02 4.38
N GLY A 11 -0.98 -9.87 4.71
CA GLY A 11 -1.32 -9.41 6.08
C GLY A 11 -0.20 -9.39 7.13
N ARG A 12 0.53 -8.26 7.24
CA ARG A 12 1.56 -8.01 8.28
C ARG A 12 1.33 -6.69 9.03
N TRP A 13 0.13 -6.48 9.56
CA TRP A 13 -0.24 -5.21 10.22
C TRP A 13 -0.09 -5.23 11.75
N LEU A 14 -0.13 -6.41 12.40
CA LEU A 14 -0.08 -6.56 13.87
C LEU A 14 1.03 -7.52 14.35
N GLY A 15 2.13 -7.63 13.60
CA GLY A 15 3.19 -8.61 13.90
C GLY A 15 2.81 -10.07 13.63
N ALA A 16 1.57 -10.34 13.21
CA ALA A 16 1.18 -11.62 12.64
C ALA A 16 2.01 -11.92 11.40
N GLY A 17 2.54 -13.14 11.32
CA GLY A 17 3.20 -13.63 10.12
C GLY A 17 2.20 -13.80 8.97
N PRO A 18 2.70 -13.92 7.73
CA PRO A 18 1.85 -14.15 6.59
C PRO A 18 1.09 -15.46 6.75
N SER A 19 -0.18 -15.44 6.38
CA SER A 19 -1.09 -16.58 6.48
C SER A 19 -1.68 -16.89 5.11
N ALA A 20 -1.88 -18.18 4.83
CA ALA A 20 -2.49 -18.61 3.57
C ALA A 20 -3.98 -18.21 3.51
N GLU A 21 -4.59 -18.02 4.67
CA GLU A 21 -5.98 -17.66 4.90
C GLU A 21 -6.23 -16.15 4.76
N ALA A 22 -5.18 -15.32 4.74
CA ALA A 22 -5.32 -13.88 4.58
C ALA A 22 -5.77 -13.52 3.16
N THR A 23 -6.77 -12.64 3.08
CA THR A 23 -7.29 -12.13 1.81
C THR A 23 -6.22 -11.31 1.08
N ALA A 24 -5.98 -11.63 -0.19
CA ALA A 24 -5.06 -10.86 -1.02
C ALA A 24 -5.62 -9.45 -1.29
N LEU A 25 -4.78 -8.43 -1.10
CA LEU A 25 -5.18 -7.03 -1.19
C LEU A 25 -5.60 -6.64 -2.62
N ALA A 26 -4.78 -6.98 -3.63
CA ALA A 26 -5.01 -6.53 -4.99
C ALA A 26 -6.35 -7.01 -5.58
N PRO A 27 -6.78 -8.29 -5.46
CA PRO A 27 -8.11 -8.70 -5.87
C PRO A 27 -9.25 -7.97 -5.16
N ALA A 28 -9.09 -7.66 -3.87
CA ALA A 28 -10.12 -6.99 -3.07
C ALA A 28 -10.30 -5.51 -3.46
N LEU A 29 -9.26 -4.86 -3.99
CA LEU A 29 -9.29 -3.46 -4.39
C LEU A 29 -9.74 -3.22 -5.85
N LYS A 30 -9.81 -4.27 -6.69
CA LYS A 30 -10.26 -4.17 -8.10
C LYS A 30 -11.58 -3.40 -8.31
N PRO A 31 -12.60 -3.48 -7.42
CA PRO A 31 -13.85 -2.74 -7.62
C PRO A 31 -13.75 -1.23 -7.36
N ILE A 32 -12.67 -0.76 -6.74
CA ILE A 32 -12.47 0.65 -6.40
C ILE A 32 -11.75 1.32 -7.57
N ALA A 33 -12.25 2.49 -8.01
CA ALA A 33 -11.55 3.29 -9.01
C ALA A 33 -10.14 3.64 -8.52
N GLY A 34 -9.11 3.27 -9.29
CA GLY A 34 -7.71 3.44 -8.88
C GLY A 34 -7.38 4.87 -8.45
N GLY A 35 -7.92 5.85 -9.17
CA GLY A 35 -7.75 7.27 -8.85
C GLY A 35 -8.27 7.68 -7.47
N LEU A 36 -9.01 6.83 -6.73
CA LEU A 36 -9.43 7.09 -5.35
C LEU A 36 -8.48 6.51 -4.31
N ILE A 37 -7.48 5.72 -4.73
CA ILE A 37 -6.60 4.97 -3.83
C ILE A 37 -5.27 5.70 -3.68
N GLN A 38 -4.86 5.87 -2.42
CA GLN A 38 -3.49 6.23 -2.05
C GLN A 38 -2.79 5.02 -1.42
N CYS A 39 -1.61 4.70 -1.92
CA CYS A 39 -0.81 3.59 -1.44
C CYS A 39 0.56 4.09 -0.97
N PHE A 40 0.83 3.92 0.33
CA PHE A 40 2.07 4.34 0.98
C PHE A 40 2.97 3.14 1.22
N TYR A 41 4.27 3.28 0.95
CA TYR A 41 5.24 2.24 1.25
C TYR A 41 6.63 2.82 1.52
N GLY A 42 7.42 2.07 2.31
CA GLY A 42 8.82 2.37 2.54
C GLY A 42 9.69 1.78 1.42
N ASP A 43 10.80 2.42 1.08
CA ASP A 43 11.77 1.91 0.08
C ASP A 43 12.45 0.61 0.52
N TRP A 44 12.50 0.33 1.83
CA TRP A 44 13.00 -0.94 2.37
C TRP A 44 11.90 -2.01 2.47
N ASP A 45 10.64 -1.67 2.17
CA ASP A 45 9.52 -2.59 2.22
C ASP A 45 9.34 -3.34 0.89
N THR A 46 10.12 -4.40 0.72
CA THR A 46 10.01 -5.30 -0.43
C THR A 46 8.71 -6.11 -0.45
N GLY A 47 7.94 -6.07 0.64
CA GLY A 47 6.64 -6.72 0.79
C GLY A 47 5.50 -5.73 0.63
N SER A 48 5.66 -4.65 -0.15
CA SER A 48 4.57 -3.74 -0.44
C SER A 48 3.77 -4.18 -1.67
N SER A 49 2.43 -4.07 -1.59
CA SER A 49 1.55 -4.21 -2.75
C SER A 49 1.41 -2.93 -3.58
N CYS A 50 2.00 -1.81 -3.15
CA CYS A 50 1.84 -0.52 -3.83
C CYS A 50 2.32 -0.50 -5.29
N PRO A 51 3.42 -1.17 -5.68
CA PRO A 51 3.81 -1.25 -7.09
C PRO A 51 2.74 -1.91 -7.98
N GLU A 52 2.02 -2.92 -7.46
CA GLU A 52 0.90 -3.54 -8.17
C GLU A 52 -0.30 -2.59 -8.23
N MET A 53 -0.59 -1.90 -7.12
CA MET A 53 -1.68 -0.93 -7.07
C MET A 53 -1.48 0.25 -8.02
N GLY A 54 -0.25 0.70 -8.24
CA GLY A 54 0.06 1.73 -9.23
C GLY A 54 -0.36 1.32 -10.65
N ARG A 55 -0.23 0.03 -11.01
CA ARG A 55 -0.71 -0.50 -12.30
C ARG A 55 -2.24 -0.47 -12.42
N LEU A 56 -2.96 -0.41 -11.30
CA LEU A 56 -4.41 -0.26 -11.23
C LEU A 56 -4.85 1.21 -11.16
N GLY A 57 -3.92 2.17 -11.25
CA GLY A 57 -4.19 3.60 -11.25
C GLY A 57 -4.18 4.26 -9.87
N ALA A 58 -3.69 3.58 -8.84
CA ALA A 58 -3.52 4.16 -7.51
C ALA A 58 -2.38 5.19 -7.48
N GLU A 59 -2.51 6.20 -6.62
CA GLU A 59 -1.43 7.12 -6.27
C GLU A 59 -0.42 6.38 -5.37
N THR A 60 0.77 6.10 -5.88
CA THR A 60 1.85 5.42 -5.14
C THR A 60 2.82 6.41 -4.52
N ILE A 61 3.00 6.36 -3.21
CA ILE A 61 3.80 7.31 -2.42
C ILE A 61 4.90 6.52 -1.70
N GLU A 62 6.11 6.58 -2.24
CA GLU A 62 7.30 5.99 -1.63
C GLU A 62 7.89 6.93 -0.57
N LYS A 63 8.34 6.37 0.55
CA LYS A 63 9.08 7.07 1.60
C LYS A 63 10.36 6.31 1.93
N ASN A 64 11.39 7.03 2.37
CA ASN A 64 12.57 6.40 2.93
C ASN A 64 12.20 5.67 4.24
N GLY A 65 12.73 4.47 4.43
CA GLY A 65 12.63 3.68 5.65
C GLY A 65 11.78 2.42 5.50
N SER A 66 11.41 1.84 6.65
CA SER A 66 10.56 0.64 6.71
C SER A 66 9.07 0.96 6.53
N HIS A 67 8.21 -0.05 6.60
CA HIS A 67 6.74 0.10 6.55
C HIS A 67 6.14 0.95 7.70
N HIS A 68 6.92 1.29 8.73
CA HIS A 68 6.51 2.21 9.80
C HIS A 68 6.90 3.68 9.53
N PHE A 69 7.51 3.98 8.38
CA PHE A 69 7.85 5.34 7.94
C PHE A 69 8.71 6.11 8.95
N ASP A 70 9.60 5.39 9.64
CA ASP A 70 10.48 5.88 10.71
C ASP A 70 9.76 6.69 11.81
N GLY A 71 8.47 6.42 12.03
CA GLY A 71 7.64 7.11 13.00
C GLY A 71 7.20 8.53 12.59
N ASN A 72 7.45 8.95 11.35
CA ASN A 72 7.10 10.29 10.88
C ASN A 72 5.63 10.39 10.43
N TYR A 73 4.71 10.13 11.36
CA TYR A 73 3.28 10.12 11.07
C TYR A 73 2.74 11.49 10.65
N ALA A 74 3.37 12.58 11.09
CA ALA A 74 2.98 13.94 10.67
C ALA A 74 3.25 14.19 9.18
N LEU A 75 4.31 13.59 8.62
CA LEU A 75 4.53 13.60 7.18
C LEU A 75 3.45 12.81 6.44
N ILE A 76 3.15 11.60 6.90
CA ILE A 76 2.13 10.73 6.29
C ILE A 76 0.75 11.40 6.30
N ALA A 77 0.35 11.98 7.44
CA ALA A 77 -0.93 12.67 7.56
C ALA A 77 -1.06 13.84 6.57
N ARG A 78 0.01 14.62 6.35
CA ARG A 78 0.01 15.71 5.37
C ARG A 78 -0.19 15.19 3.95
N GLU A 79 0.52 14.14 3.56
CA GLU A 79 0.43 13.54 2.23
C GLU A 79 -0.98 12.98 1.94
N ILE A 80 -1.61 12.34 2.94
CA ILE A 80 -2.99 11.87 2.83
C ILE A 80 -3.93 13.04 2.53
N LEU A 81 -3.83 14.12 3.32
CA LEU A 81 -4.67 15.30 3.15
C LEU A 81 -4.43 15.99 1.82
N ASP A 82 -3.19 16.09 1.36
CA ASP A 82 -2.87 16.80 0.13
C ASP A 82 -3.36 16.06 -1.11
N GLY A 83 -3.24 14.73 -1.17
CA GLY A 83 -3.84 14.01 -2.29
C GLY A 83 -5.36 13.87 -2.19
N PHE A 84 -5.95 13.91 -0.98
CA PHE A 84 -7.40 14.10 -0.84
C PHE A 84 -7.84 15.43 -1.46
N LYS A 85 -7.16 16.55 -1.13
CA LYS A 85 -7.49 17.86 -1.70
C LYS A 85 -7.38 17.88 -3.22
N ARG A 86 -6.33 17.28 -3.81
CA ARG A 86 -6.18 17.16 -5.26
C ARG A 86 -7.43 16.53 -5.90
N ARG A 87 -7.86 15.37 -5.39
CA ARG A 87 -9.05 14.67 -5.90
C ARG A 87 -10.35 15.40 -5.63
N ALA A 88 -10.46 16.11 -4.51
CA ALA A 88 -11.65 16.87 -4.16
C ALA A 88 -11.80 18.16 -5.00
N GLN A 89 -10.70 18.69 -5.52
CA GLN A 89 -10.66 19.94 -6.30
C GLN A 89 -10.74 19.73 -7.82
N GLU A 90 -10.50 18.51 -8.30
CA GLU A 90 -10.59 18.12 -9.71
C GLU A 90 -12.01 17.71 -10.15
N ASN A 91 -13.02 17.89 -9.29
CA ASN A 91 -14.44 17.63 -9.55
C ASN A 91 -15.27 18.91 -9.71
#